data_AF-A0A1B0FDY3-F1
#
_entry.id   AF-A0A1B0FDY3-F1
#
_cell.length_a   1.000
_cell.length_b   1.000
_cell.length_c   1.000
_cell.angle_alpha   90.00
_cell.angle_beta   90.00
_cell.angle_gamma   90.00
#
_symmetry.space_group_name_H-M   'P 1'
#
loop_
_entity.id
_entity.type
_entity.pdbx_description
1 polymer ?
#
loop_
_entity_poly.entity_id
_entity_poly.type
_entity_poly.pdbx_seq_one_letter_code
_entity_poly.pdbx_strand_id
1 'polypeptide(L)'
;MASKILQTLSGTIMDVMRGVENVTNCSVTTNEKNDCNLKATALASASIMTMAILSIVFGSKQSVKLHKEKKVSGEKSDAMSKKEALYFPTIASMALFGLYLSLNVFSKNHINLLLTGYSCLLGVTALIHISRPLVKILLSAAISEMTYHIRFNKGEGKSKENLISFKFSTYDAFCLIISTTIGVWYLIKKHWIAKNIFGLAFTINAVEILYLNNIVTGCILLSGLFFYDIFWILGTNVIVSIAKSFEAPVMLVFPQDWISNGISGSNFITLSLGDVIIPGTFIALLLRFDHSTERKSDIYFHSTLIAYFIGLTATIIHRIVFKDAHPVANAILWAYSDFRYGLAFLLLCILVGMLLPEPTYKGPEHITYFRTIQAFEDELAQNKRITWLVCFYTVWNPNCVNFAPIFAELSAEYNFDTLKFGKFDIGRFPEIGQKYRISDSSLSRQLPTVILFKNGKEVERHPKVDAKGKLLKFFFSADNVRASFDLNNLYKQCVEDKLKQSKPQQQIMNSTTSTTAAIKKTQ
;
A
#
# COMPACT_ATOMS: atom_id res chain seq x y z
N MET A 1 -32.31 -5.45 7.89
CA MET A 1 -31.08 -4.85 8.45
C MET A 1 -30.80 -3.47 7.85
N ALA A 2 -30.81 -3.32 6.52
CA ALA A 2 -30.67 -2.01 5.86
C ALA A 2 -31.79 -0.99 6.19
N SER A 3 -33.06 -1.42 6.33
CA SER A 3 -34.17 -0.55 6.73
C SER A 3 -34.04 -0.01 8.16
N LYS A 4 -33.53 -0.83 9.08
CA LYS A 4 -33.21 -0.43 10.46
C LYS A 4 -32.11 0.63 10.47
N ILE A 5 -31.05 0.45 9.69
CA ILE A 5 -29.97 1.44 9.56
C ILE A 5 -30.47 2.76 8.95
N LEU A 6 -31.37 2.71 7.96
CA LEU A 6 -31.94 3.91 7.35
C LEU A 6 -32.84 4.68 8.33
N GLN A 7 -33.64 3.97 9.14
CA GLN A 7 -34.44 4.59 10.21
C GLN A 7 -33.58 5.16 11.32
N THR A 8 -32.49 4.48 11.72
CA THR A 8 -31.55 5.01 12.70
C THR A 8 -30.83 6.25 12.16
N LEU A 9 -30.39 6.25 10.91
CA LEU A 9 -29.78 7.43 10.28
C LEU A 9 -30.77 8.59 10.18
N SER A 10 -32.01 8.33 9.76
CA SER A 10 -33.06 9.36 9.66
C SER A 10 -33.41 9.96 11.02
N GLY A 11 -33.47 9.15 12.07
CA GLY A 11 -33.67 9.64 13.45
C GLY A 11 -32.50 10.50 13.91
N THR A 12 -31.27 10.04 13.67
CA THR A 12 -30.06 10.79 14.04
C THR A 12 -29.97 12.12 13.29
N ILE A 13 -30.36 12.16 12.01
CA ILE A 13 -30.39 13.38 11.18
C ILE A 13 -31.48 14.35 11.68
N MET A 14 -32.67 13.85 12.04
CA MET A 14 -33.75 14.67 12.60
C MET A 14 -33.38 15.25 13.97
N ASP A 15 -32.68 14.50 14.81
CA ASP A 15 -32.19 14.98 16.11
C ASP A 15 -31.06 16.01 15.96
N VAL A 16 -30.19 15.83 14.96
CA VAL A 16 -29.19 16.84 14.57
C VAL A 16 -29.88 18.10 14.02
N MET A 17 -30.91 17.97 13.19
CA MET A 17 -31.66 19.11 12.65
C MET A 17 -32.43 19.87 13.74
N ARG A 18 -33.04 19.17 14.72
CA ARG A 18 -33.66 19.80 15.90
C ARG A 18 -32.63 20.44 16.83
N GLY A 19 -31.45 19.84 16.96
CA GLY A 19 -30.32 20.44 17.65
C GLY A 19 -29.83 21.72 16.97
N VAL A 20 -29.90 21.80 15.64
CA VAL A 20 -29.57 22.99 14.84
C VAL A 20 -30.66 24.07 14.97
N GLU A 21 -31.94 23.68 14.96
CA GLU A 21 -33.07 24.61 15.03
C GLU A 21 -33.19 25.31 16.40
N ASN A 22 -32.89 24.61 17.50
CA ASN A 22 -32.80 25.19 18.84
C ASN A 22 -31.60 26.12 19.05
N VAL A 23 -30.56 26.05 18.21
CA VAL A 23 -29.37 26.91 18.27
C VAL A 23 -29.56 28.24 17.52
N THR A 24 -30.55 28.32 16.63
CA THR A 24 -30.84 29.52 15.81
C THR A 24 -31.53 30.67 16.57
N ASN A 25 -31.98 30.47 17.82
CA ASN A 25 -32.79 31.44 18.57
C ASN A 25 -32.07 32.11 19.77
N CYS A 26 -30.77 32.40 19.69
CA CYS A 26 -30.05 33.08 20.77
C CYS A 26 -29.65 34.52 20.41
N SER A 27 -30.26 35.48 21.13
CA SER A 27 -29.94 36.91 21.13
C SER A 27 -28.65 37.23 21.89
N VAL A 28 -27.87 38.17 21.35
CA VAL A 28 -26.45 38.45 21.63
C VAL A 28 -26.14 38.99 23.04
N THR A 29 -25.24 38.31 23.78
CA THR A 29 -24.39 38.91 24.84
C THR A 29 -22.94 38.37 24.80
N THR A 30 -22.00 39.14 25.36
CA THR A 30 -20.54 39.09 25.11
C THR A 30 -19.78 37.84 25.58
N ASN A 31 -20.28 37.06 26.55
CA ASN A 31 -19.62 35.83 27.02
C ASN A 31 -19.87 34.61 26.11
N GLU A 32 -20.99 34.56 25.40
CA GLU A 32 -21.29 33.48 24.44
C GLU A 32 -20.49 33.61 23.13
N LYS A 33 -19.91 34.77 22.84
CA LYS A 33 -19.14 34.99 21.61
C LYS A 33 -17.89 34.10 21.55
N ASN A 34 -17.26 33.83 22.69
CA ASN A 34 -16.12 32.91 22.79
C ASN A 34 -16.55 31.44 22.69
N ASP A 35 -17.71 31.08 23.25
CA ASP A 35 -18.26 29.72 23.19
C ASP A 35 -18.80 29.38 21.79
N CYS A 36 -19.48 30.33 21.13
CA CYS A 36 -19.93 30.23 19.75
C CYS A 36 -18.73 30.08 18.79
N ASN A 37 -17.66 30.86 18.98
CA ASN A 37 -16.42 30.71 18.19
C ASN A 37 -15.74 29.35 18.40
N LEU A 38 -15.75 28.81 19.63
CA LEU A 38 -15.20 27.49 19.94
C LEU A 38 -16.02 26.38 19.29
N LYS A 39 -17.36 26.42 19.42
CA LYS A 39 -18.30 25.48 18.80
C LYS A 39 -18.20 25.50 17.28
N ALA A 40 -18.13 26.69 16.68
CA ALA A 40 -18.00 26.85 15.23
C ALA A 40 -16.64 26.33 14.72
N THR A 41 -15.56 26.57 15.47
CA THR A 41 -14.22 26.00 15.17
C THR A 41 -14.21 24.47 15.29
N ALA A 42 -14.86 23.91 16.31
CA ALA A 42 -14.98 22.46 16.50
C ALA A 42 -15.79 21.81 15.38
N LEU A 43 -16.92 22.40 14.99
CA LEU A 43 -17.74 21.93 13.87
C LEU A 43 -16.94 21.95 12.56
N ALA A 44 -16.26 23.07 12.27
CA ALA A 44 -15.44 23.19 11.08
C ALA A 44 -14.31 22.15 11.03
N SER A 45 -13.69 21.87 12.18
CA SER A 45 -12.66 20.84 12.33
C SER A 45 -13.22 19.43 12.09
N ALA A 46 -14.40 19.14 12.64
CA ALA A 46 -15.09 17.86 12.42
C ALA A 46 -15.48 17.66 10.95
N SER A 47 -15.93 18.72 10.26
CA SER A 47 -16.26 18.67 8.83
C SER A 47 -15.04 18.36 7.98
N ILE A 48 -13.89 19.01 8.23
CA ILE A 48 -12.64 18.73 7.51
C ILE A 48 -12.13 17.31 7.77
N MET A 49 -12.18 16.87 9.03
CA MET A 49 -11.79 15.52 9.39
C MET A 49 -12.67 14.47 8.70
N THR A 50 -13.98 14.71 8.66
CA THR A 50 -14.93 13.83 7.94
C THR A 50 -14.59 13.77 6.45
N MET A 51 -14.34 14.92 5.81
CA MET A 51 -13.92 14.99 4.41
C MET A 51 -12.63 14.21 4.16
N ALA A 52 -11.62 14.36 5.03
CA ALA A 52 -10.36 13.63 4.93
C ALA A 52 -10.56 12.12 5.04
N ILE A 53 -11.25 11.64 6.08
CA ILE A 53 -11.51 10.21 6.29
C ILE A 53 -12.28 9.59 5.12
N LEU A 54 -13.35 10.26 4.67
CA LEU A 54 -14.14 9.78 3.54
C LEU A 54 -13.27 9.65 2.28
N SER A 55 -12.45 10.65 1.97
CA SER A 55 -11.54 10.60 0.82
C SER A 55 -10.54 9.44 0.90
N ILE A 56 -9.99 9.16 2.09
CA ILE A 56 -9.09 8.02 2.30
C ILE A 56 -9.83 6.70 2.11
N VAL A 57 -11.05 6.55 2.66
CA VAL A 57 -11.84 5.32 2.53
C VAL A 57 -12.22 5.05 1.08
N PHE A 58 -12.69 6.05 0.35
CA PHE A 58 -13.02 5.93 -1.07
C PHE A 58 -11.78 5.64 -1.91
N GLY A 59 -10.69 6.39 -1.70
CA GLY A 59 -9.41 6.17 -2.40
C GLY A 59 -8.82 4.78 -2.14
N SER A 60 -8.89 4.29 -0.89
CA SER A 60 -8.40 2.96 -0.54
C SER A 60 -9.17 1.86 -1.25
N LYS A 61 -10.51 1.97 -1.33
CA LYS A 61 -11.36 1.00 -2.06
C LYS A 61 -11.07 1.03 -3.57
N GLN A 62 -10.89 2.21 -4.16
CA GLN A 62 -10.53 2.35 -5.58
C GLN A 62 -9.13 1.77 -5.84
N SER A 63 -8.16 2.02 -4.96
CA SER A 63 -6.80 1.45 -5.04
C SER A 63 -6.81 -0.07 -5.10
N VAL A 64 -7.63 -0.74 -4.26
CA VAL A 64 -7.78 -2.21 -4.29
C VAL A 64 -8.37 -2.68 -5.63
N LYS A 65 -9.41 -2.00 -6.12
CA LYS A 65 -10.07 -2.35 -7.38
C LYS A 65 -9.11 -2.23 -8.56
N LEU A 66 -8.39 -1.11 -8.66
CA LEU A 66 -7.40 -0.86 -9.69
C LEU A 66 -6.28 -1.92 -9.67
N HIS A 67 -5.81 -2.33 -8.49
CA HIS A 67 -4.77 -3.36 -8.37
C HIS A 67 -5.26 -4.75 -8.83
N LYS A 68 -6.52 -5.10 -8.52
CA LYS A 68 -7.14 -6.34 -9.01
C LYS A 68 -7.26 -6.33 -10.54
N GLU A 69 -7.69 -5.21 -11.14
CA GLU A 69 -7.81 -5.07 -12.59
C GLU A 69 -6.44 -5.17 -13.29
N LYS A 70 -5.40 -4.52 -12.76
CA LYS A 70 -4.03 -4.62 -13.29
C LYS A 70 -3.47 -6.04 -13.21
N LYS A 71 -3.74 -6.79 -12.13
CA LYS A 71 -3.37 -8.21 -12.03
C LYS A 71 -4.03 -9.08 -13.09
N VAL A 72 -5.32 -8.87 -13.37
CA VAL A 72 -6.06 -9.62 -14.40
C VAL A 72 -5.57 -9.27 -15.80
N SER A 73 -5.22 -8.00 -16.05
CA SER A 73 -4.69 -7.55 -17.34
C SER A 73 -3.23 -7.96 -17.60
N GLY A 74 -2.51 -8.48 -16.60
CA GLY A 74 -1.09 -8.83 -16.72
C GLY A 74 -0.15 -7.61 -16.79
N GLU A 75 -0.65 -6.39 -16.54
CA GLU A 75 0.18 -5.19 -16.51
C GLU A 75 1.01 -5.13 -15.23
N LYS A 76 2.32 -4.90 -15.37
CA LYS A 76 3.20 -4.68 -14.22
C LYS A 76 2.85 -3.33 -13.58
N SER A 77 2.56 -3.36 -12.27
CA SER A 77 2.38 -2.13 -11.49
C SER A 77 3.74 -1.59 -11.04
N ASP A 78 4.09 -0.37 -11.44
CA ASP A 78 5.29 0.32 -10.99
C ASP A 78 5.12 0.71 -9.51
N ALA A 79 5.75 -0.07 -8.63
CA ALA A 79 5.73 0.17 -7.20
C ALA A 79 6.86 1.09 -6.78
N MET A 80 6.58 1.99 -5.84
CA MET A 80 7.65 2.78 -5.23
C MET A 80 8.65 1.87 -4.52
N SER A 81 9.92 1.96 -4.90
CA SER A 81 11.03 1.22 -4.31
C SER A 81 11.46 1.83 -2.97
N LYS A 82 12.12 1.04 -2.11
CA LYS A 82 12.70 1.54 -0.84
C LYS A 82 13.66 2.72 -1.05
N LYS A 83 14.43 2.71 -2.15
CA LYS A 83 15.34 3.80 -2.49
C LYS A 83 14.58 5.06 -2.88
N GLU A 84 13.53 4.92 -3.68
CA GLU A 84 12.69 6.04 -4.11
C GLU A 84 11.98 6.67 -2.92
N ALA A 85 11.46 5.86 -1.99
CA ALA A 85 10.89 6.34 -0.73
C ALA A 85 11.86 7.18 0.10
N LEU A 86 13.14 6.77 0.15
CA LEU A 86 14.17 7.47 0.89
C LEU A 86 14.56 8.80 0.22
N TYR A 87 14.62 8.84 -1.11
CA TYR A 87 14.91 10.07 -1.86
C TYR A 87 13.70 11.00 -1.96
N PHE A 88 12.49 10.52 -1.70
CA PHE A 88 11.26 11.32 -1.83
C PHE A 88 11.30 12.65 -1.06
N PRO A 89 11.70 12.71 0.23
CA PRO A 89 11.84 13.98 0.95
C PRO A 89 12.84 14.96 0.31
N THR A 90 13.92 14.44 -0.28
CA THR A 90 14.94 15.27 -0.95
C THR A 90 14.41 15.86 -2.27
N ILE A 91 13.71 15.06 -3.06
CA ILE A 91 13.06 15.50 -4.30
C ILE A 91 11.96 16.53 -3.97
N ALA A 92 11.15 16.27 -2.94
CA ALA A 92 10.13 17.20 -2.47
C ALA A 92 10.75 18.53 -2.02
N SER A 93 11.89 18.49 -1.32
CA SER A 93 12.63 19.68 -0.89
C SER A 93 13.16 20.50 -2.07
N MET A 94 13.73 19.84 -3.08
CA MET A 94 14.19 20.51 -4.30
C MET A 94 13.03 21.15 -5.06
N ALA A 95 11.89 20.45 -5.17
CA ALA A 95 10.70 20.97 -5.82
C ALA A 95 10.11 22.17 -5.06
N LEU A 96 10.01 22.08 -3.73
CA LEU A 96 9.51 23.16 -2.88
C LEU A 96 10.41 24.41 -2.98
N PHE A 97 11.72 24.22 -2.89
CA PHE A 97 12.68 25.32 -3.01
C PHE A 97 12.70 25.92 -4.42
N GLY A 98 12.61 25.10 -5.47
CA GLY A 98 12.50 25.59 -6.85
C GLY A 98 11.24 26.42 -7.07
N LEU A 99 10.12 26.02 -6.46
CA LEU A 99 8.87 26.79 -6.50
C LEU A 99 8.99 28.10 -5.71
N TYR A 100 9.65 28.09 -4.56
CA TYR A 100 9.95 29.29 -3.79
C TYR A 100 10.77 30.31 -4.59
N LEU A 101 11.84 29.85 -5.26
CA LEU A 101 12.64 30.69 -6.14
C LEU A 101 11.81 31.25 -7.29
N SER A 102 10.97 30.41 -7.91
CA SER A 102 10.08 30.85 -8.99
C SER A 102 9.13 31.96 -8.53
N LEU A 103 8.56 31.86 -7.32
CA LEU A 103 7.71 32.89 -6.72
C LEU A 103 8.43 34.22 -6.41
N ASN A 104 9.75 34.16 -6.21
CA ASN A 104 10.57 35.36 -5.99
C ASN A 104 11.00 36.00 -7.32
N VAL A 105 11.15 35.22 -8.39
CA VAL A 105 11.60 35.68 -9.72
C VAL A 105 10.43 36.18 -10.57
N PHE A 106 9.29 35.49 -10.56
CA PHE A 106 8.13 35.82 -11.38
C PHE A 106 7.02 36.50 -10.57
N SER A 107 6.21 37.32 -11.23
CA SER A 107 5.03 37.94 -10.60
C SER A 107 4.05 36.87 -10.13
N LYS A 108 3.62 36.98 -8.86
CA LYS A 108 2.70 36.05 -8.18
C LYS A 108 1.43 35.76 -8.98
N ASN A 109 0.90 36.75 -9.71
CA ASN A 109 -0.31 36.60 -10.50
C ASN A 109 -0.14 35.60 -11.65
N HIS A 110 1.03 35.59 -12.31
CA HIS A 110 1.29 34.69 -13.43
C HIS A 110 1.44 33.24 -12.94
N ILE A 111 2.15 33.04 -11.83
CA ILE A 111 2.30 31.72 -11.22
C ILE A 111 0.95 31.20 -10.71
N ASN A 112 0.16 32.04 -10.06
CA ASN A 112 -1.17 31.64 -9.59
C ASN A 112 -2.11 31.32 -10.73
N LEU A 113 -2.12 32.11 -11.81
CA LEU A 113 -2.92 31.81 -13.00
C LEU A 113 -2.51 30.47 -13.62
N LEU A 114 -1.21 30.23 -13.77
CA LEU A 114 -0.66 28.98 -14.30
C LEU A 114 -1.04 27.79 -13.42
N LEU A 115 -0.83 27.89 -12.11
CA LEU A 115 -1.11 26.81 -11.17
C LEU A 115 -2.62 26.54 -11.06
N THR A 116 -3.45 27.57 -10.99
CA THR A 116 -4.92 27.43 -10.99
C THR A 116 -5.41 26.80 -12.29
N GLY A 117 -4.87 27.19 -13.45
CA GLY A 117 -5.21 26.58 -14.74
C GLY A 117 -4.81 25.11 -14.79
N TYR A 118 -3.58 24.79 -14.39
CA TYR A 118 -3.08 23.42 -14.34
C TYR A 118 -3.88 22.54 -13.37
N SER A 119 -4.14 23.03 -12.17
CA SER A 119 -5.00 22.35 -11.20
C SER A 119 -6.44 22.21 -11.69
N CYS A 120 -6.98 23.16 -12.46
CA CYS A 120 -8.32 22.98 -13.04
C CYS A 120 -8.35 21.83 -14.05
N LEU A 121 -7.35 21.74 -14.93
CA LEU A 121 -7.27 20.67 -15.93
C LEU A 121 -7.14 19.30 -15.27
N LEU A 122 -6.17 19.14 -14.35
CA LEU A 122 -6.04 17.90 -13.58
C LEU A 122 -7.31 17.60 -12.78
N GLY A 123 -7.92 18.61 -12.19
CA GLY A 123 -9.13 18.47 -11.39
C GLY A 123 -10.30 17.94 -12.20
N VAL A 124 -10.53 18.46 -13.41
CA VAL A 124 -11.58 17.99 -14.31
C VAL A 124 -11.35 16.53 -14.68
N THR A 125 -10.11 16.13 -14.99
CA THR A 125 -9.80 14.73 -15.29
C THR A 125 -10.04 13.79 -14.09
N ALA A 126 -9.65 14.22 -12.88
CA ALA A 126 -9.90 13.46 -11.66
C ALA A 126 -11.40 13.35 -11.35
N LEU A 127 -12.17 14.42 -11.56
CA LEU A 127 -13.61 14.42 -11.36
C LEU A 127 -14.34 13.50 -12.34
N ILE A 128 -13.91 13.42 -13.61
CA ILE A 128 -14.49 12.47 -14.57
C ILE A 128 -14.35 11.04 -14.06
N HIS A 129 -13.15 10.67 -13.60
CA HIS A 129 -12.86 9.34 -13.06
C HIS A 129 -13.76 9.00 -11.85
N ILE A 130 -13.87 9.93 -10.89
CA ILE A 130 -14.59 9.70 -9.64
C ILE A 130 -16.11 9.79 -9.80
N SER A 131 -16.61 10.63 -10.70
CA SER A 131 -18.05 10.79 -10.95
C SER A 131 -18.65 9.67 -11.79
N ARG A 132 -17.85 8.96 -12.60
CA ARG A 132 -18.31 7.84 -13.43
C ARG A 132 -19.17 6.80 -12.71
N PRO A 133 -18.75 6.20 -11.57
CA PRO A 133 -19.58 5.24 -10.84
C PRO A 133 -20.89 5.86 -10.33
N LEU A 134 -20.88 7.14 -9.94
CA LEU A 134 -22.08 7.84 -9.49
C LEU A 134 -23.06 8.08 -10.65
N VAL A 135 -22.55 8.55 -11.79
CA VAL A 135 -23.35 8.75 -13.00
C VAL A 135 -23.91 7.43 -13.49
N LYS A 136 -23.13 6.33 -13.46
CA LYS A 136 -23.63 5.01 -13.84
C LYS A 136 -24.82 4.61 -12.96
N ILE A 137 -24.75 4.80 -11.64
CA ILE A 137 -25.87 4.46 -10.74
C ILE A 137 -27.09 5.35 -11.02
N LEU A 138 -26.88 6.64 -11.27
CA LEU A 138 -27.98 7.61 -11.42
C LEU A 138 -28.65 7.56 -12.79
N LEU A 139 -27.87 7.36 -13.86
CA LEU A 139 -28.32 7.41 -15.25
C LEU A 139 -28.52 6.02 -15.89
N SER A 140 -28.13 4.90 -15.26
CA SER A 140 -28.33 3.57 -15.85
C SER A 140 -29.79 3.22 -16.11
N ALA A 141 -30.72 3.86 -15.40
CA ALA A 141 -32.16 3.69 -15.62
C ALA A 141 -32.70 4.53 -16.80
N ALA A 142 -31.99 5.59 -17.19
CA ALA A 142 -32.45 6.54 -18.19
C ALA A 142 -31.74 6.39 -19.56
N ILE A 143 -30.48 5.94 -19.57
CA ILE A 143 -29.64 5.92 -20.77
C ILE A 143 -28.81 4.62 -20.79
N SER A 144 -28.73 3.97 -21.95
CA SER A 144 -27.88 2.78 -22.15
C SER A 144 -26.40 3.15 -22.33
N GLU A 145 -25.50 2.30 -21.81
CA GLU A 145 -24.05 2.49 -21.93
C GLU A 145 -23.60 2.17 -23.36
N MET A 146 -23.46 3.21 -24.19
CA MET A 146 -22.88 3.08 -25.53
C MET A 146 -21.39 3.41 -25.45
N THR A 147 -20.55 2.55 -26.03
CA THR A 147 -19.09 2.72 -26.06
C THR A 147 -18.65 3.18 -27.44
N TYR A 148 -17.89 4.27 -27.47
CA TYR A 148 -17.33 4.86 -28.69
C TYR A 148 -15.82 4.61 -28.73
N HIS A 149 -15.31 4.32 -29.92
CA HIS A 149 -13.90 4.05 -30.17
C HIS A 149 -13.35 5.04 -31.20
N ILE A 150 -12.40 5.87 -30.78
CA ILE A 150 -11.62 6.70 -31.69
C ILE A 150 -10.30 5.96 -31.92
N ARG A 151 -10.06 5.51 -33.16
CA ARG A 151 -8.80 4.88 -33.57
C ARG A 151 -8.10 5.77 -34.60
N PHE A 152 -6.91 6.23 -34.26
CA PHE A 152 -6.01 6.90 -35.19
C PHE A 152 -4.97 5.89 -35.68
N ASN A 153 -5.09 5.51 -36.94
CA ASN A 153 -4.20 4.57 -37.60
C ASN A 153 -3.31 5.32 -38.58
N LYS A 154 -2.03 4.98 -38.64
CA LYS A 154 -1.09 5.49 -39.64
C LYS A 154 -0.81 4.42 -40.69
N GLY A 155 -0.89 4.81 -41.96
CA GLY A 155 -0.64 3.94 -43.12
C GLY A 155 -1.88 3.21 -43.65
N GLU A 156 -1.75 2.64 -44.85
CA GLU A 156 -2.78 1.84 -45.54
C GLU A 156 -2.33 0.39 -45.71
N GLY A 157 -3.27 -0.55 -45.73
CA GLY A 157 -3.00 -1.98 -45.96
C GLY A 157 -2.27 -2.70 -44.82
N LYS A 158 -1.21 -3.47 -45.15
CA LYS A 158 -0.46 -4.36 -44.24
C LYS A 158 0.49 -3.63 -43.27
N SER A 159 0.69 -2.32 -43.44
CA SER A 159 1.53 -1.47 -42.59
C SER A 159 0.69 -0.55 -41.68
N LYS A 160 -0.47 -1.03 -41.22
CA LYS A 160 -1.33 -0.28 -40.27
C LYS A 160 -0.73 -0.32 -38.87
N GLU A 161 -0.16 0.79 -38.45
CA GLU A 161 0.24 1.00 -37.06
C GLU A 161 -0.86 1.79 -36.32
N ASN A 162 -1.35 1.23 -35.22
CA ASN A 162 -2.31 1.91 -34.34
C ASN A 162 -1.53 2.89 -33.46
N LEU A 163 -1.65 4.20 -33.74
CA LEU A 163 -0.95 5.23 -32.97
C LEU A 163 -1.67 5.54 -31.66
N ILE A 164 -3.00 5.74 -31.71
CA ILE A 164 -3.80 6.14 -30.56
C ILE A 164 -5.16 5.45 -30.65
N SER A 165 -5.52 4.69 -29.61
CA SER A 165 -6.85 4.11 -29.44
C SER A 165 -7.50 4.68 -28.18
N PHE A 166 -8.38 5.66 -28.34
CA PHE A 166 -9.14 6.26 -27.24
C PHE A 166 -10.53 5.64 -27.17
N LYS A 167 -10.94 5.19 -25.98
CA LYS A 167 -12.25 4.60 -25.73
C LYS A 167 -12.99 5.50 -24.75
N PHE A 168 -14.21 5.91 -25.09
CA PHE A 168 -15.06 6.69 -24.18
C PHE A 168 -16.50 6.22 -24.25
N SER A 169 -17.19 6.29 -23.12
CA SER A 169 -18.61 5.93 -22.99
C SER A 169 -19.51 7.16 -22.96
N THR A 170 -20.81 6.96 -23.18
CA THR A 170 -21.82 8.01 -22.95
C THR A 170 -21.74 8.60 -21.54
N TYR A 171 -21.48 7.77 -20.52
CA TYR A 171 -21.29 8.24 -19.15
C TYR A 171 -20.06 9.14 -18.99
N ASP A 172 -18.95 8.84 -19.68
CA ASP A 172 -17.74 9.68 -19.62
C ASP A 172 -18.01 11.08 -20.21
N ALA A 173 -18.85 11.18 -21.24
CA ALA A 173 -19.26 12.46 -21.83
C ALA A 173 -20.12 13.30 -20.85
N PHE A 174 -21.07 12.68 -20.14
CA PHE A 174 -21.83 13.38 -19.09
C PHE A 174 -20.93 13.82 -17.93
N CYS A 175 -20.00 12.96 -17.50
CA CYS A 175 -19.03 13.29 -16.47
C CYS A 175 -18.15 14.49 -16.89
N LEU A 176 -17.76 14.57 -18.17
CA LEU A 176 -17.01 15.70 -18.71
C LEU A 176 -17.80 17.01 -18.63
N ILE A 177 -19.08 17.00 -19.00
CA ILE A 177 -19.94 18.21 -18.94
C ILE A 177 -20.09 18.71 -17.50
N ILE A 178 -20.40 17.81 -16.56
CA ILE A 178 -20.56 18.16 -15.14
C ILE A 178 -19.23 18.68 -14.57
N SER A 179 -18.13 17.98 -14.82
CA SER A 179 -16.81 18.34 -14.29
C SER A 179 -16.31 19.67 -14.86
N THR A 180 -16.54 19.93 -16.15
CA THR A 180 -16.19 21.20 -16.80
C THR A 180 -17.00 22.36 -16.21
N THR A 181 -18.29 22.14 -15.94
CA THR A 181 -19.15 23.16 -15.32
C THR A 181 -18.64 23.55 -13.93
N ILE A 182 -18.25 22.57 -13.10
CA ILE A 182 -17.63 22.79 -11.79
C ILE A 182 -16.28 23.52 -11.93
N GLY A 183 -15.48 23.16 -12.95
CA GLY A 183 -14.21 23.82 -13.26
C GLY A 183 -14.37 25.29 -13.63
N VAL A 184 -15.30 25.62 -14.52
CA VAL A 184 -15.60 27.01 -14.90
C VAL A 184 -16.10 27.80 -13.67
N TRP A 185 -16.94 27.20 -12.84
CA TRP A 185 -17.41 27.82 -11.59
C TRP A 185 -16.24 28.13 -10.63
N TYR A 186 -15.28 27.21 -10.51
CA TYR A 186 -14.07 27.42 -9.72
C TYR A 186 -13.21 28.55 -10.28
N LEU A 187 -13.01 28.63 -11.61
CA LEU A 187 -12.19 29.67 -12.22
C LEU A 187 -12.78 31.08 -12.05
N ILE A 188 -14.11 31.22 -12.13
CA ILE A 188 -14.78 32.52 -12.04
C ILE A 188 -14.90 32.99 -10.59
N LYS A 189 -15.33 32.11 -9.69
CA LYS A 189 -15.73 32.50 -8.33
C LYS A 189 -14.75 32.09 -7.24
N LYS A 190 -13.85 31.13 -7.52
CA LYS A 190 -12.93 30.53 -6.54
C LYS A 190 -13.60 30.13 -5.22
N HIS A 191 -14.86 29.67 -5.29
CA HIS A 191 -15.59 29.26 -4.10
C HIS A 191 -14.90 28.11 -3.39
N TRP A 192 -14.93 28.15 -2.06
CA TRP A 192 -14.32 27.15 -1.19
C TRP A 192 -14.92 25.74 -1.39
N ILE A 193 -16.21 25.64 -1.77
CA ILE A 193 -16.87 24.37 -2.11
C ILE A 193 -16.24 23.75 -3.35
N ALA A 194 -16.13 24.51 -4.44
CA ALA A 194 -15.50 24.05 -5.67
C ALA A 194 -14.04 23.65 -5.42
N LYS A 195 -13.33 24.44 -4.61
CA LYS A 195 -11.96 24.14 -4.15
C LYS A 195 -11.89 22.80 -3.41
N ASN A 196 -12.82 22.53 -2.49
CA ASN A 196 -12.88 21.25 -1.76
C ASN A 196 -13.27 20.07 -2.64
N ILE A 197 -14.18 20.26 -3.59
CA ILE A 197 -14.56 19.21 -4.55
C ILE A 197 -13.32 18.77 -5.34
N PHE A 198 -12.52 19.72 -5.84
CA PHE A 198 -11.24 19.40 -6.49
C PHE A 198 -10.23 18.79 -5.52
N GLY A 199 -10.10 19.32 -4.31
CA GLY A 199 -9.20 18.77 -3.30
C GLY A 199 -9.51 17.31 -2.96
N LEU A 200 -10.79 16.98 -2.76
CA LEU A 200 -11.25 15.61 -2.54
C LEU A 200 -10.98 14.71 -3.75
N ALA A 201 -11.20 15.22 -4.96
CA ALA A 201 -10.92 14.49 -6.19
C ALA A 201 -9.43 14.17 -6.33
N PHE A 202 -8.55 15.13 -6.01
CA PHE A 202 -7.11 14.90 -5.99
C PHE A 202 -6.69 13.91 -4.94
N THR A 203 -7.23 13.99 -3.72
CA THR A 203 -6.88 13.05 -2.67
C THR A 203 -7.29 11.62 -3.02
N ILE A 204 -8.52 11.42 -3.50
CA ILE A 204 -9.00 10.07 -3.87
C ILE A 204 -8.13 9.49 -4.99
N ASN A 205 -7.88 10.27 -6.05
CA ASN A 205 -7.09 9.82 -7.19
C ASN A 205 -5.61 9.59 -6.82
N ALA A 206 -5.03 10.44 -5.98
CA ALA A 206 -3.66 10.25 -5.49
C ALA A 206 -3.53 8.98 -4.64
N VAL A 207 -4.45 8.72 -3.71
CA VAL A 207 -4.46 7.50 -2.88
C VAL A 207 -4.71 6.25 -3.74
N GLU A 208 -5.49 6.37 -4.82
CA GLU A 208 -5.71 5.30 -5.78
C GLU A 208 -4.43 4.93 -6.56
N ILE A 209 -3.76 5.93 -7.14
CA ILE A 209 -2.61 5.75 -8.06
C ILE A 209 -1.31 5.44 -7.31
N LEU A 210 -1.07 6.07 -6.15
CA LEU A 210 0.21 5.95 -5.44
C LEU A 210 0.37 4.52 -4.88
N TYR A 211 1.18 3.72 -5.59
CA TYR A 211 1.36 2.31 -5.32
C TYR A 211 2.60 2.05 -4.43
N LEU A 212 2.36 1.82 -3.14
CA LEU A 212 3.31 1.18 -2.25
C LEU A 212 3.20 -0.36 -2.36
N ASN A 213 4.33 -1.08 -2.37
CA ASN A 213 4.37 -2.55 -2.39
C ASN A 213 4.74 -3.20 -1.05
N ASN A 214 5.29 -2.44 -0.11
CA ASN A 214 5.84 -2.98 1.12
C ASN A 214 5.58 -2.02 2.29
N ILE A 215 5.16 -2.57 3.43
CA ILE A 215 4.90 -1.82 4.67
C ILE A 215 6.15 -1.05 5.10
N VAL A 216 7.34 -1.65 4.96
CA VAL A 216 8.62 -1.01 5.29
C VAL A 216 8.86 0.23 4.43
N THR A 217 8.55 0.16 3.14
CA THR A 217 8.65 1.32 2.23
C THR A 217 7.72 2.45 2.67
N GLY A 218 6.51 2.11 3.11
CA GLY A 218 5.54 3.05 3.67
C GLY A 218 6.04 3.71 4.97
N CYS A 219 6.61 2.94 5.89
CA CYS A 219 7.20 3.48 7.12
C CYS A 219 8.38 4.41 6.82
N ILE A 220 9.28 4.05 5.89
CA ILE A 220 10.40 4.90 5.47
C ILE A 220 9.88 6.23 4.90
N LEU A 221 8.85 6.19 4.03
CA LEU A 221 8.26 7.39 3.46
C LEU A 221 7.65 8.30 4.54
N LEU A 222 6.84 7.75 5.45
CA LEU A 222 6.19 8.51 6.52
C LEU A 222 7.23 9.12 7.48
N SER A 223 8.24 8.35 7.90
CA SER A 223 9.32 8.86 8.73
C SER A 223 10.14 9.93 8.02
N GLY A 224 10.47 9.74 6.74
CA GLY A 224 11.19 10.72 5.94
C GLY A 224 10.43 12.04 5.79
N LEU A 225 9.12 11.97 5.57
CA LEU A 225 8.25 13.15 5.45
C LEU A 225 8.01 13.85 6.78
N PHE A 226 8.02 13.12 7.90
CA PHE A 226 8.01 13.72 9.24
C PHE A 226 9.23 14.63 9.47
N PHE A 227 10.44 14.15 9.16
CA PHE A 227 11.65 14.98 9.30
C PHE A 227 11.70 16.13 8.28
N TYR A 228 11.18 15.91 7.08
CA TYR A 228 11.01 16.98 6.08
C TYR A 228 10.15 18.12 6.62
N ASP A 229 9.02 17.80 7.24
CA ASP A 229 8.09 18.81 7.74
C ASP A 229 8.71 19.62 8.88
N ILE A 230 9.40 18.95 9.82
CA ILE A 230 10.18 19.60 10.87
C ILE A 230 11.21 20.58 10.30
N PHE A 231 11.98 20.14 9.30
CA PHE A 231 13.01 20.98 8.69
C PHE A 231 12.42 22.22 8.01
N TRP A 232 11.37 22.07 7.21
CA TRP A 232 10.80 23.18 6.44
C TRP A 232 9.89 24.11 7.25
N ILE A 233 9.24 23.61 8.31
CA ILE A 233 8.42 24.42 9.21
C ILE A 233 9.28 25.17 10.23
N LEU A 234 10.31 24.53 10.82
CA LEU A 234 11.13 25.15 11.87
C LEU A 234 12.35 25.89 11.33
N GLY A 235 12.95 25.38 10.25
CA GLY A 235 14.24 25.87 9.76
C GLY A 235 14.13 27.07 8.82
N THR A 236 13.01 27.27 8.13
CA THR A 236 12.89 28.33 7.10
C THR A 236 11.46 28.88 6.98
N ASN A 237 11.32 30.12 6.46
CA ASN A 237 10.01 30.71 6.16
C ASN A 237 9.44 30.30 4.78
N VAL A 238 10.06 29.32 4.12
CA VAL A 238 9.74 28.96 2.73
C VAL A 238 8.33 28.40 2.60
N ILE A 239 7.97 27.42 3.43
CA ILE A 239 6.64 26.79 3.36
C ILE A 239 5.51 27.78 3.69
N VAL A 240 5.76 28.71 4.62
CA VAL A 240 4.80 29.77 4.99
C VAL A 240 4.63 30.78 3.85
N SER A 241 5.73 31.19 3.20
CA SER A 241 5.69 32.11 2.06
C SER A 241 4.94 31.51 0.88
N ILE A 242 5.17 30.22 0.63
CA ILE A 242 4.49 29.43 -0.39
C ILE A 242 2.99 29.34 -0.08
N ALA A 243 2.63 28.93 1.15
CA ALA A 243 1.24 28.73 1.55
C ALA A 243 0.40 30.01 1.46
N LYS A 244 0.99 31.17 1.79
CA LYS A 244 0.33 32.48 1.65
C LYS A 244 0.18 32.93 0.19
N SER A 245 1.00 32.40 -0.71
CA SER A 245 1.02 32.83 -2.11
C SER A 245 0.09 32.00 -3.00
N PHE A 246 -0.35 30.81 -2.58
CA PHE A 246 -1.15 29.90 -3.41
C PHE A 246 -2.65 29.94 -3.17
N GLU A 247 -3.40 30.14 -4.25
CA GLU A 247 -4.87 30.08 -4.28
C GLU A 247 -5.42 28.75 -4.84
N ALA A 248 -4.52 27.84 -5.24
CA ALA A 248 -4.85 26.53 -5.81
C ALA A 248 -5.56 25.60 -4.80
N PRO A 249 -6.28 24.55 -5.26
CA PRO A 249 -6.98 23.58 -4.42
C PRO A 249 -6.01 22.56 -3.81
N VAL A 250 -4.97 23.04 -3.13
CA VAL A 250 -3.92 22.22 -2.47
C VAL A 250 -4.22 21.94 -1.00
N MET A 251 -5.31 22.48 -0.48
CA MET A 251 -5.77 22.35 0.91
C MET A 251 -7.30 22.21 0.94
N LEU A 252 -7.80 21.40 1.86
CA LEU A 252 -9.21 21.39 2.24
C LEU A 252 -9.47 22.57 3.18
N VAL A 253 -10.59 23.25 2.97
CA VAL A 253 -10.96 24.46 3.71
C VAL A 253 -12.39 24.39 4.22
N PHE A 254 -12.65 24.90 5.41
CA PHE A 254 -14.01 25.03 5.92
C PHE A 254 -14.15 26.31 6.73
N PRO A 255 -15.22 27.10 6.53
CA PRO A 255 -15.41 28.35 7.25
C PRO A 255 -15.60 28.11 8.75
N GLN A 256 -14.75 28.71 9.58
CA GLN A 256 -14.87 28.69 11.04
C GLN A 256 -16.09 29.48 11.49
N ASP A 257 -16.47 30.52 10.75
CA ASP A 257 -17.63 31.37 11.05
C ASP A 257 -18.93 30.81 10.44
N TRP A 258 -19.01 29.50 10.18
CA TRP A 258 -20.18 28.89 9.54
C TRP A 258 -21.47 29.17 10.31
N ILE A 259 -21.41 29.17 11.64
CA ILE A 259 -22.57 29.39 12.50
C ILE A 259 -23.06 30.84 12.40
N SER A 260 -22.16 31.82 12.25
CA SER A 260 -22.51 33.25 12.23
C SER A 260 -22.74 33.80 10.82
N ASN A 261 -21.99 33.33 9.82
CA ASN A 261 -21.96 33.89 8.46
C ASN A 261 -22.36 32.86 7.38
N GLY A 262 -22.72 31.64 7.78
CA GLY A 262 -23.15 30.57 6.88
C GLY A 262 -22.12 30.24 5.80
N ILE A 263 -22.61 30.05 4.57
CA ILE A 263 -21.81 29.66 3.39
C ILE A 263 -20.80 30.74 2.96
N SER A 264 -21.00 31.99 3.40
CA SER A 264 -20.18 33.16 3.06
C SER A 264 -19.13 33.51 4.11
N GLY A 265 -18.82 32.60 5.04
CA GLY A 265 -17.78 32.82 6.04
C GLY A 265 -16.41 33.16 5.43
N SER A 266 -15.68 34.06 6.08
CA SER A 266 -14.39 34.60 5.59
C SER A 266 -13.16 34.00 6.29
N ASN A 267 -13.31 33.48 7.51
CA ASN A 267 -12.24 32.79 8.23
C ASN A 267 -12.30 31.29 7.98
N PHE A 268 -11.21 30.69 7.51
CA PHE A 268 -11.16 29.27 7.16
C PHE A 268 -10.19 28.50 8.04
N ILE A 269 -10.62 27.33 8.49
CA ILE A 269 -9.70 26.29 8.92
C ILE A 269 -9.21 25.53 7.67
N THR A 270 -7.91 25.24 7.63
CA THR A 270 -7.23 24.61 6.50
C THR A 270 -6.61 23.28 6.94
N LEU A 271 -6.66 22.26 6.08
CA LEU A 271 -5.91 21.02 6.21
C LEU A 271 -5.20 20.72 4.88
N SER A 272 -3.90 20.42 4.92
CA SER A 272 -3.11 20.14 3.72
C SER A 272 -3.54 18.84 3.08
N LEU A 273 -3.61 18.78 1.74
CA LEU A 273 -3.85 17.51 1.06
C LEU A 273 -2.71 16.51 1.28
N GLY A 274 -1.46 17.00 1.48
CA GLY A 274 -0.31 16.13 1.77
C GLY A 274 -0.52 15.29 3.03
N ASP A 275 -1.09 15.90 4.08
CA ASP A 275 -1.36 15.25 5.37
C ASP A 275 -2.46 14.19 5.27
N VAL A 276 -3.28 14.24 4.22
CA VAL A 276 -4.34 13.26 3.94
C VAL A 276 -3.84 12.19 2.96
N ILE A 277 -3.17 12.59 1.89
CA ILE A 277 -2.72 11.70 0.80
C ILE A 277 -1.64 10.74 1.30
N ILE A 278 -0.62 11.23 2.03
CA ILE A 278 0.53 10.39 2.40
C ILE A 278 0.11 9.30 3.41
N PRO A 279 -0.54 9.61 4.55
CA PRO A 279 -1.08 8.58 5.42
C PRO A 279 -2.17 7.75 4.74
N GLY A 280 -3.01 8.37 3.90
CA GLY A 280 -4.05 7.68 3.13
C GLY A 280 -3.49 6.60 2.20
N THR A 281 -2.34 6.87 1.57
CA THR A 281 -1.63 5.90 0.71
C THR A 281 -1.13 4.69 1.52
N PHE A 282 -0.65 4.92 2.75
CA PHE A 282 -0.25 3.85 3.67
C PHE A 282 -1.46 3.03 4.16
N ILE A 283 -2.57 3.69 4.50
CA ILE A 283 -3.83 3.02 4.87
C ILE A 283 -4.36 2.17 3.69
N ALA A 284 -4.29 2.69 2.46
CA ALA A 284 -4.66 1.96 1.26
C ALA A 284 -3.77 0.74 1.00
N LEU A 285 -2.48 0.80 1.34
CA LEU A 285 -1.58 -0.36 1.31
C LEU A 285 -2.07 -1.44 2.29
N LEU A 286 -2.47 -1.08 3.50
CA LEU A 286 -2.94 -2.04 4.50
C LEU A 286 -4.28 -2.67 4.12
N LEU A 287 -5.19 -1.92 3.50
CA LEU A 287 -6.42 -2.52 2.93
C LEU A 287 -6.12 -3.52 1.82
N ARG A 288 -5.12 -3.21 0.96
CA ARG A 288 -4.66 -4.16 -0.07
C ARG A 288 -4.03 -5.40 0.55
N PHE A 289 -3.29 -5.24 1.64
CA PHE A 289 -2.69 -6.34 2.39
C PHE A 289 -3.76 -7.25 3.03
N ASP A 290 -4.79 -6.67 3.65
CA ASP A 290 -5.92 -7.40 4.23
C ASP A 290 -6.62 -8.29 3.20
N HIS A 291 -6.97 -7.70 2.05
CA HIS A 291 -7.58 -8.45 0.94
C HIS A 291 -6.65 -9.50 0.31
N SER A 292 -5.33 -9.31 0.37
CA SER A 292 -4.37 -10.28 -0.16
C SER A 292 -4.21 -11.52 0.73
N THR A 293 -4.56 -11.41 2.02
CA THR A 293 -4.38 -12.48 3.01
C THR A 293 -5.62 -13.39 3.10
N GLU A 294 -6.61 -13.24 2.20
CA GLU A 294 -7.90 -13.96 2.16
C GLU A 294 -8.67 -13.97 3.51
N ARG A 295 -8.37 -13.03 4.41
CA ARG A 295 -9.11 -12.87 5.66
C ARG A 295 -10.45 -12.21 5.36
N LYS A 296 -11.51 -12.63 6.05
CA LYS A 296 -12.86 -12.03 5.94
C LYS A 296 -12.99 -10.67 6.65
N SER A 297 -11.90 -10.12 7.21
CA SER A 297 -11.92 -8.90 8.01
C SER A 297 -10.77 -7.95 7.68
N ASP A 298 -11.10 -6.68 7.46
CA ASP A 298 -10.17 -5.58 7.14
C ASP A 298 -9.58 -4.97 8.43
N ILE A 299 -8.99 -5.80 9.29
CA ILE A 299 -8.56 -5.40 10.64
C ILE A 299 -7.47 -4.31 10.57
N TYR A 300 -6.45 -4.48 9.73
CA TYR A 300 -5.31 -3.55 9.69
C TYR A 300 -5.73 -2.21 9.08
N PHE A 301 -6.62 -2.23 8.09
CA PHE A 301 -7.25 -1.02 7.56
C PHE A 301 -8.02 -0.26 8.65
N HIS A 302 -8.91 -0.92 9.39
CA HIS A 302 -9.70 -0.25 10.43
C HIS A 302 -8.82 0.26 11.58
N SER A 303 -7.85 -0.53 12.04
CA SER A 303 -6.93 -0.10 13.11
C SER A 303 -6.11 1.13 12.72
N THR A 304 -5.60 1.19 11.48
CA THR A 304 -4.81 2.35 11.03
C THR A 304 -5.65 3.56 10.68
N LEU A 305 -6.89 3.37 10.21
CA LEU A 305 -7.83 4.47 10.03
C LEU A 305 -8.22 5.11 11.37
N ILE A 306 -8.43 4.31 12.41
CA ILE A 306 -8.69 4.78 13.78
C ILE A 306 -7.46 5.51 14.33
N ALA A 307 -6.25 4.97 14.12
CA ALA A 307 -5.02 5.63 14.54
C ALA A 307 -4.83 7.00 13.87
N TYR A 308 -5.12 7.11 12.56
CA TYR A 308 -5.10 8.38 11.85
C TYR A 308 -6.15 9.36 12.39
N PHE A 309 -7.38 8.90 12.67
CA PHE A 309 -8.42 9.72 13.29
C PHE A 309 -8.02 10.27 14.66
N ILE A 310 -7.44 9.42 15.51
CA ILE A 310 -6.94 9.82 16.84
C ILE A 310 -5.81 10.84 16.69
N GLY A 311 -4.85 10.60 15.78
CA GLY A 311 -3.74 11.52 15.50
C GLY A 311 -4.24 12.88 15.03
N LEU A 312 -5.15 12.91 14.05
CA LEU A 312 -5.72 14.16 13.54
C LEU A 312 -6.52 14.89 14.63
N THR A 313 -7.31 14.18 15.42
CA THR A 313 -8.04 14.75 16.56
C THR A 313 -7.08 15.37 17.59
N ALA A 314 -5.99 14.68 17.93
CA ALA A 314 -4.97 15.20 18.84
C ALA A 314 -4.32 16.48 18.31
N THR A 315 -4.01 16.55 17.00
CA THR A 315 -3.45 17.78 16.39
C THR A 315 -4.43 18.94 16.41
N ILE A 316 -5.72 18.68 16.19
CA ILE A 316 -6.79 19.69 16.25
C ILE A 316 -6.96 20.21 17.68
N ILE A 317 -7.04 19.30 18.66
CA ILE A 317 -7.14 19.67 20.08
C ILE A 317 -5.94 20.52 20.48
N HIS A 318 -4.73 20.09 20.11
CA HIS A 318 -3.53 20.88 20.35
C HIS A 318 -3.64 22.28 19.75
N ARG A 319 -4.06 22.40 18.49
CA ARG A 319 -4.25 23.70 17.82
C ARG A 319 -5.31 24.59 18.51
N ILE A 320 -6.38 24.00 19.05
CA ILE A 320 -7.43 24.74 19.75
C ILE A 320 -6.94 25.22 21.12
N VAL A 321 -6.23 24.37 21.86
CA VAL A 321 -5.72 24.66 23.21
C VAL A 321 -4.58 25.68 23.17
N PHE A 322 -3.64 25.54 22.23
CA PHE A 322 -2.42 26.37 22.12
C PHE A 322 -2.56 27.51 21.10
N LYS A 323 -3.73 28.15 21.07
CA LYS A 323 -4.17 29.14 20.07
C LYS A 323 -3.18 30.31 19.85
N ASP A 324 -2.34 30.62 20.85
CA ASP A 324 -1.42 31.77 20.88
C ASP A 324 0.09 31.40 20.93
N ALA A 325 0.44 30.13 20.78
CA ALA A 325 1.83 29.71 20.87
C ALA A 325 2.59 29.96 19.54
N HIS A 326 3.68 30.74 19.62
CA HIS A 326 4.63 30.95 18.52
C HIS A 326 5.07 29.58 17.95
N PRO A 327 5.29 29.40 16.64
CA PRO A 327 5.69 28.10 16.05
C PRO A 327 6.91 27.48 16.76
N VAL A 328 7.84 28.34 17.20
CA VAL A 328 9.02 28.01 17.99
C VAL A 328 8.66 27.58 19.42
N ALA A 329 7.67 28.22 20.05
CA ALA A 329 7.18 27.84 21.37
C ALA A 329 6.45 26.49 21.34
N ASN A 330 5.70 26.16 20.27
CA ASN A 330 5.07 24.84 20.10
C ASN A 330 6.09 23.72 19.83
N ALA A 331 7.17 23.99 19.11
CA ALA A 331 8.25 23.03 18.90
C ALA A 331 9.12 22.84 20.15
N ILE A 332 9.41 23.94 20.86
CA ILE A 332 10.09 23.90 22.17
C ILE A 332 9.17 23.21 23.19
N LEU A 333 7.86 23.45 23.19
CA LEU A 333 6.92 22.71 24.04
C LEU A 333 6.80 21.27 23.63
N TRP A 334 6.84 20.88 22.35
CA TRP A 334 6.83 19.46 21.97
C TRP A 334 8.14 18.75 22.37
N ALA A 335 9.26 19.47 22.30
CA ALA A 335 10.54 19.02 22.85
C ALA A 335 10.57 18.99 24.40
N TYR A 336 9.82 19.88 25.07
CA TYR A 336 9.71 19.96 26.53
C TYR A 336 8.55 19.13 27.12
N SER A 337 7.53 18.81 26.33
CA SER A 337 6.32 18.07 26.70
C SER A 337 6.60 16.57 26.74
N ASP A 338 7.86 16.21 26.94
CA ASP A 338 8.39 14.88 27.19
C ASP A 338 8.55 13.94 25.98
N PHE A 339 9.83 13.57 25.74
CA PHE A 339 10.26 12.33 25.07
C PHE A 339 9.45 11.10 25.52
N ARG A 340 8.86 11.13 26.72
CA ARG A 340 8.01 10.08 27.29
C ARG A 340 6.76 9.77 26.46
N TYR A 341 6.13 10.73 25.78
CA TYR A 341 4.99 10.41 24.90
C TYR A 341 5.43 9.82 23.56
N GLY A 342 6.56 10.30 23.03
CA GLY A 342 7.22 9.67 21.89
C GLY A 342 7.69 8.25 22.22
N LEU A 343 8.23 8.04 23.42
CA LEU A 343 8.60 6.74 23.97
C LEU A 343 7.36 5.88 24.22
N ALA A 344 6.27 6.43 24.76
CA ALA A 344 5.01 5.70 24.97
C ALA A 344 4.38 5.30 23.63
N PHE A 345 4.41 6.16 22.62
CA PHE A 345 3.97 5.84 21.26
C PHE A 345 4.87 4.79 20.61
N LEU A 346 6.19 4.91 20.75
CA LEU A 346 7.15 3.92 20.26
C LEU A 346 6.98 2.57 20.98
N LEU A 347 6.79 2.58 22.30
CA LEU A 347 6.47 1.41 23.11
C LEU A 347 5.12 0.81 22.71
N LEU A 348 4.11 1.63 22.41
CA LEU A 348 2.82 1.17 21.91
C LEU A 348 2.97 0.56 20.51
N CYS A 349 3.75 1.16 19.62
CA CYS A 349 4.04 0.61 18.29
C CYS A 349 4.81 -0.72 18.38
N ILE A 350 5.79 -0.81 19.29
CA ILE A 350 6.51 -2.06 19.58
C ILE A 350 5.55 -3.08 20.17
N LEU A 351 4.72 -2.70 21.14
CA LEU A 351 3.72 -3.57 21.76
C LEU A 351 2.70 -4.09 20.74
N VAL A 352 2.20 -3.22 19.85
CA VAL A 352 1.30 -3.61 18.75
C VAL A 352 2.02 -4.52 17.77
N GLY A 353 3.29 -4.26 17.43
CA GLY A 353 4.11 -5.14 16.60
C GLY A 353 4.40 -6.51 17.26
N MET A 354 4.49 -6.56 18.59
CA MET A 354 4.63 -7.81 19.36
C MET A 354 3.31 -8.56 19.51
N LEU A 355 2.19 -7.85 19.68
CA LEU A 355 0.85 -8.42 19.84
C LEU A 355 0.25 -8.88 18.50
N LEU A 356 0.61 -8.24 17.39
CA LEU A 356 0.16 -8.55 16.05
C LEU A 356 1.35 -9.05 15.21
N PRO A 357 1.77 -10.32 15.38
CA PRO A 357 2.85 -10.88 14.57
C PRO A 357 2.48 -10.82 13.08
N GLU A 358 3.49 -10.56 12.25
CA GLU A 358 3.36 -10.58 10.79
C GLU A 358 2.76 -11.94 10.36
N PRO A 359 1.71 -11.95 9.52
CA PRO A 359 1.05 -13.19 9.16
C PRO A 359 1.99 -14.08 8.33
N THR A 360 2.30 -15.26 8.86
CA THR A 360 3.00 -16.31 8.12
C THR A 360 2.17 -16.76 6.92
N TYR A 361 2.83 -16.97 5.77
CA TYR A 361 2.21 -17.53 4.57
C TYR A 361 1.43 -18.82 4.90
N LYS A 362 0.19 -18.94 4.40
CA LYS A 362 -0.73 -20.08 4.64
C LYS A 362 -1.15 -20.82 3.37
N GLY A 363 -0.40 -20.69 2.28
CA GLY A 363 -0.67 -21.43 1.05
C GLY A 363 -0.23 -22.90 1.14
N PRO A 364 -0.50 -23.70 0.09
CA PRO A 364 -0.04 -25.09 0.04
C PRO A 364 1.49 -25.15 0.04
N GLU A 365 2.07 -25.88 0.99
CA GLU A 365 3.52 -26.13 1.05
C GLU A 365 3.80 -27.61 1.37
N HIS A 366 4.84 -28.16 0.74
CA HIS A 366 5.33 -29.51 1.00
C HIS A 366 6.75 -29.43 1.57
N ILE A 367 6.84 -28.88 2.78
CA ILE A 367 8.12 -28.58 3.43
C ILE A 367 8.23 -29.33 4.75
N THR A 368 9.34 -30.03 4.94
CA THR A 368 9.69 -30.66 6.22
C THR A 368 10.43 -29.65 7.11
N TYR A 369 9.89 -29.39 8.29
CA TYR A 369 10.51 -28.51 9.28
C TYR A 369 11.42 -29.31 10.21
N PHE A 370 12.71 -29.08 10.12
CA PHE A 370 13.69 -29.75 10.96
C PHE A 370 13.93 -28.93 12.23
N ARG A 371 13.89 -29.61 13.38
CA ARG A 371 14.07 -29.01 14.72
C ARG A 371 15.41 -29.37 15.36
N THR A 372 16.01 -30.49 14.96
CA THR A 372 17.24 -31.01 15.56
C THR A 372 18.21 -31.42 14.46
N ILE A 373 19.50 -31.21 14.69
CA ILE A 373 20.58 -31.58 13.76
C ILE A 373 20.56 -33.10 13.51
N GLN A 374 20.40 -33.88 14.57
CA GLN A 374 20.45 -35.34 14.51
C GLN A 374 19.35 -35.93 13.61
N ALA A 375 18.11 -35.44 13.75
CA ALA A 375 17.00 -35.87 12.91
C ALA A 375 17.24 -35.59 11.40
N PHE A 376 17.92 -34.50 11.08
CA PHE A 376 18.27 -34.18 9.69
C PHE A 376 19.44 -35.00 9.17
N GLU A 377 20.45 -35.27 10.00
CA GLU A 377 21.54 -36.17 9.61
C GLU A 377 21.09 -37.60 9.42
N ASP A 378 20.18 -38.08 10.27
CA ASP A 378 19.57 -39.40 10.12
C ASP A 378 18.80 -39.50 8.80
N GLU A 379 18.02 -38.50 8.42
CA GLU A 379 17.32 -38.42 7.12
C GLU A 379 18.30 -38.40 5.92
N LEU A 380 19.39 -37.63 6.02
CA LEU A 380 20.43 -37.58 5.00
C LEU A 380 21.21 -38.91 4.89
N ALA A 381 21.42 -39.61 6.01
CA ALA A 381 22.16 -40.86 6.06
C ALA A 381 21.31 -42.06 5.62
N GLN A 382 20.04 -42.09 6.00
CA GLN A 382 19.10 -43.17 5.72
C GLN A 382 18.75 -43.22 4.24
N ASN A 383 18.48 -42.06 3.62
CA ASN A 383 17.95 -41.98 2.25
C ASN A 383 18.84 -41.15 1.32
N LYS A 384 20.05 -41.66 1.02
CA LYS A 384 21.03 -40.99 0.15
C LYS A 384 20.53 -40.71 -1.28
N ARG A 385 19.50 -41.41 -1.75
CA ARG A 385 18.87 -41.19 -3.08
C ARG A 385 18.03 -39.91 -3.13
N ILE A 386 17.59 -39.39 -1.99
CA ILE A 386 16.76 -38.20 -1.92
C ILE A 386 17.65 -36.96 -2.00
N THR A 387 17.33 -36.09 -2.94
CA THR A 387 17.89 -34.75 -3.03
C THR A 387 17.08 -33.82 -2.14
N TRP A 388 17.76 -33.08 -1.27
CA TRP A 388 17.13 -32.15 -0.34
C TRP A 388 17.51 -30.71 -0.68
N LEU A 389 16.52 -29.86 -0.89
CA LEU A 389 16.71 -28.41 -0.94
C LEU A 389 16.30 -27.82 0.41
N VAL A 390 17.27 -27.30 1.16
CA VAL A 390 17.05 -26.87 2.54
C VAL A 390 17.28 -25.37 2.68
N CYS A 391 16.29 -24.68 3.25
CA CYS A 391 16.33 -23.25 3.52
C CYS A 391 16.61 -22.98 5.00
N PHE A 392 17.68 -22.25 5.27
CA PHE A 392 18.06 -21.74 6.59
C PHE A 392 17.55 -20.30 6.70
N TYR A 393 16.65 -20.06 7.64
CA TYR A 393 15.95 -18.80 7.78
C TYR A 393 15.81 -18.37 9.25
N THR A 394 15.42 -17.11 9.44
CA THR A 394 14.98 -16.58 10.73
C THR A 394 13.67 -15.84 10.54
N VAL A 395 12.83 -15.81 11.56
CA VAL A 395 11.49 -15.19 11.50
C VAL A 395 11.58 -13.66 11.44
N TRP A 396 12.61 -13.07 12.06
CA TRP A 396 12.77 -11.61 12.16
C TRP A 396 13.50 -10.97 10.96
N ASN A 397 14.10 -11.76 10.05
CA ASN A 397 14.82 -11.21 8.91
C ASN A 397 13.87 -10.94 7.73
N PRO A 398 13.76 -9.69 7.24
CA PRO A 398 12.79 -9.34 6.20
C PRO A 398 13.06 -10.01 4.86
N ASN A 399 14.31 -10.39 4.55
CA ASN A 399 14.60 -11.13 3.32
C ASN A 399 14.08 -12.56 3.39
N CYS A 400 14.11 -13.17 4.58
CA CYS A 400 13.53 -14.50 4.84
C CYS A 400 12.01 -14.48 4.72
N VAL A 401 11.36 -13.46 5.30
CA VAL A 401 9.89 -13.31 5.22
C VAL A 401 9.42 -13.14 3.77
N ASN A 402 10.09 -12.29 3.00
CA ASN A 402 9.77 -12.10 1.58
C ASN A 402 10.03 -13.36 0.73
N PHE A 403 10.99 -14.21 1.13
CA PHE A 403 11.33 -15.45 0.41
C PHE A 403 10.45 -16.64 0.81
N ALA A 404 9.86 -16.64 2.00
CA ALA A 404 9.01 -17.72 2.50
C ALA A 404 7.89 -18.15 1.53
N PRO A 405 7.08 -17.24 0.92
CA PRO A 405 6.04 -17.64 -0.02
C PRO A 405 6.61 -18.24 -1.32
N ILE A 406 7.74 -17.71 -1.81
CA ILE A 406 8.41 -18.21 -3.02
C ILE A 406 8.89 -19.64 -2.80
N PHE A 407 9.52 -19.90 -1.65
CA PHE A 407 10.01 -21.24 -1.33
C PHE A 407 8.88 -22.24 -1.08
N ALA A 408 7.75 -21.79 -0.51
CA ALA A 408 6.54 -22.59 -0.37
C ALA A 408 5.96 -22.97 -1.75
N GLU A 409 5.82 -22.02 -2.66
CA GLU A 409 5.36 -22.25 -4.04
C GLU A 409 6.26 -23.25 -4.78
N LEU A 410 7.58 -23.07 -4.71
CA LEU A 410 8.54 -24.00 -5.31
C LEU A 410 8.45 -25.41 -4.71
N SER A 411 8.22 -25.51 -3.39
CA SER A 411 8.00 -26.82 -2.76
C SER A 411 6.73 -27.49 -3.25
N ALA A 412 5.65 -26.73 -3.49
CA ALA A 412 4.40 -27.28 -4.00
C ALA A 412 4.53 -27.75 -5.46
N GLU A 413 5.31 -27.03 -6.27
CA GLU A 413 5.51 -27.31 -7.69
C GLU A 413 6.45 -28.49 -7.95
N TYR A 414 7.57 -28.59 -7.21
CA TYR A 414 8.66 -29.54 -7.51
C TYR A 414 8.79 -30.69 -6.50
N ASN A 415 7.95 -30.78 -5.47
CA ASN A 415 8.02 -31.88 -4.51
C ASN A 415 7.74 -33.23 -5.19
N PHE A 416 8.65 -34.16 -4.97
CA PHE A 416 8.59 -35.52 -5.52
C PHE A 416 9.27 -36.52 -4.58
N ASP A 417 9.07 -37.82 -4.78
CA ASP A 417 9.59 -38.86 -3.86
C ASP A 417 11.11 -38.77 -3.62
N THR A 418 11.85 -38.32 -4.64
CA THR A 418 13.32 -38.17 -4.65
C THR A 418 13.80 -36.71 -4.55
N LEU A 419 12.90 -35.72 -4.53
CA LEU A 419 13.24 -34.30 -4.36
C LEU A 419 12.34 -33.68 -3.28
N LYS A 420 12.93 -33.39 -2.12
CA LYS A 420 12.21 -32.86 -0.96
C LYS A 420 12.73 -31.49 -0.53
N PHE A 421 11.84 -30.73 0.10
CA PHE A 421 12.12 -29.38 0.58
C PHE A 421 12.14 -29.35 2.11
N GLY A 422 13.16 -28.68 2.67
CA GLY A 422 13.38 -28.57 4.11
C GLY A 422 13.52 -27.12 4.57
N LYS A 423 13.16 -26.86 5.83
CA LYS A 423 13.36 -25.57 6.50
C LYS A 423 14.00 -25.74 7.88
N PHE A 424 14.98 -24.89 8.18
CA PHE A 424 15.60 -24.74 9.50
C PHE A 424 15.47 -23.30 9.99
N ASP A 425 14.88 -23.13 11.17
CA ASP A 425 14.87 -21.86 11.88
C ASP A 425 16.15 -21.72 12.71
N ILE A 426 17.14 -21.03 12.16
CA ILE A 426 18.42 -20.84 12.84
C ILE A 426 18.32 -19.83 13.99
N GLY A 427 17.27 -19.01 14.02
CA GLY A 427 17.04 -18.07 15.12
C GLY A 427 16.55 -18.78 16.38
N ARG A 428 15.86 -19.92 16.21
CA ARG A 428 15.44 -20.79 17.32
C ARG A 428 16.47 -21.86 17.66
N PHE A 429 17.21 -22.34 16.65
CA PHE A 429 18.20 -23.41 16.78
C PHE A 429 19.57 -22.95 16.25
N PRO A 430 20.33 -22.14 16.99
CA PRO A 430 21.57 -21.52 16.48
C PRO A 430 22.69 -22.53 16.18
N GLU A 431 22.67 -23.71 16.79
CA GLU A 431 23.66 -24.79 16.61
C GLU A 431 23.79 -25.23 15.14
N ILE A 432 22.68 -25.28 14.40
CA ILE A 432 22.69 -25.65 12.98
C ILE A 432 23.35 -24.55 12.14
N GLY A 433 23.13 -23.28 12.51
CA GLY A 433 23.76 -22.12 11.88
C GLY A 433 25.28 -22.18 12.06
N GLN A 434 25.75 -22.52 13.26
CA GLN A 434 27.18 -22.70 13.53
C GLN A 434 27.78 -23.84 12.69
N LYS A 435 27.10 -24.99 12.61
CA LYS A 435 27.55 -26.15 11.82
C LYS A 435 27.75 -25.83 10.34
N TYR A 436 26.80 -25.11 9.73
CA TYR A 436 26.86 -24.72 8.31
C TYR A 436 27.51 -23.36 8.05
N ARG A 437 28.08 -22.74 9.10
CA ARG A 437 28.75 -21.43 9.07
C ARG A 437 27.85 -20.30 8.54
N ILE A 438 26.59 -20.30 8.98
CA ILE A 438 25.57 -19.30 8.66
C ILE A 438 25.35 -18.45 9.91
N SER A 439 25.69 -17.17 9.82
CA SER A 439 25.44 -16.20 10.88
C SER A 439 24.01 -15.69 10.81
N ASP A 440 23.36 -15.72 11.97
CA ASP A 440 22.06 -15.14 12.27
C ASP A 440 22.15 -13.68 12.78
N SER A 441 23.31 -13.02 12.68
CA SER A 441 23.41 -11.61 13.08
C SER A 441 22.54 -10.71 12.21
N SER A 442 21.87 -9.70 12.79
CA SER A 442 21.05 -8.73 12.06
C SER A 442 21.83 -7.89 11.04
N LEU A 443 23.15 -7.77 11.22
CA LEU A 443 24.07 -7.11 10.28
C LEU A 443 24.55 -8.05 9.15
N SER A 444 24.37 -9.36 9.31
CA SER A 444 24.77 -10.35 8.32
C SER A 444 23.82 -10.36 7.13
N ARG A 445 24.38 -10.44 5.92
CA ARG A 445 23.63 -10.60 4.66
C ARG A 445 23.51 -12.07 4.22
N GLN A 446 23.87 -13.02 5.09
CA GLN A 446 23.84 -14.45 4.80
C GLN A 446 22.42 -15.02 4.72
N LEU A 447 21.42 -14.33 5.29
CA LEU A 447 20.04 -14.81 5.34
C LEU A 447 19.16 -14.22 4.21
N PRO A 448 18.28 -15.04 3.59
CA PRO A 448 18.19 -16.49 3.73
C PRO A 448 19.38 -17.20 3.07
N THR A 449 19.73 -18.41 3.55
CA THR A 449 20.68 -19.31 2.88
C THR A 449 19.93 -20.55 2.43
N VAL A 450 20.08 -20.95 1.17
CA VAL A 450 19.52 -22.18 0.61
C VAL A 450 20.66 -23.09 0.19
N ILE A 451 20.61 -24.35 0.59
CA ILE A 451 21.62 -25.36 0.31
C ILE A 451 20.96 -26.60 -0.32
N LEU A 452 21.56 -27.08 -1.41
CA LEU A 452 21.19 -28.32 -2.08
C LEU A 452 22.08 -29.46 -1.61
N PHE A 453 21.46 -30.51 -1.08
CA PHE A 453 22.13 -31.73 -0.65
C PHE A 453 21.83 -32.88 -1.61
N LYS A 454 22.86 -33.53 -2.14
CA LYS A 454 22.76 -34.78 -2.91
C LYS A 454 23.66 -35.84 -2.29
N ASN A 455 23.19 -37.08 -2.20
CA ASN A 455 23.95 -38.19 -1.59
C ASN A 455 24.47 -37.86 -0.19
N GLY A 456 23.71 -37.08 0.59
CA GLY A 456 24.09 -36.65 1.94
C GLY A 456 25.20 -35.58 2.01
N LYS A 457 25.58 -34.96 0.89
CA LYS A 457 26.63 -33.91 0.84
C LYS A 457 26.09 -32.61 0.25
N GLU A 458 26.62 -31.48 0.72
CA GLU A 458 26.38 -30.15 0.15
C GLU A 458 26.97 -30.07 -1.27
N VAL A 459 26.13 -29.76 -2.25
CA VAL A 459 26.52 -29.61 -3.66
C VAL A 459 26.57 -28.15 -4.05
N GLU A 460 25.55 -27.39 -3.67
CA GLU A 460 25.44 -25.98 -4.02
C GLU A 460 24.79 -25.18 -2.89
N ARG A 461 25.28 -23.96 -2.67
CA ARG A 461 24.74 -23.01 -1.69
C ARG A 461 24.56 -21.63 -2.32
N HIS A 462 23.51 -20.94 -1.89
CA HIS A 462 23.30 -19.53 -2.16
C HIS A 462 22.86 -18.80 -0.88
N PRO A 463 23.37 -17.59 -0.60
CA PRO A 463 24.38 -16.86 -1.36
C PRO A 463 25.79 -17.50 -1.28
N LYS A 464 26.54 -17.42 -2.39
CA LYS A 464 27.93 -17.94 -2.47
C LYS A 464 28.89 -17.05 -1.68
N VAL A 465 29.96 -17.65 -1.17
CA VAL A 465 31.05 -16.94 -0.49
C VAL A 465 32.26 -16.96 -1.41
N ASP A 466 32.81 -15.79 -1.69
CA ASP A 466 34.05 -15.63 -2.47
C ASP A 466 35.26 -16.17 -1.69
N ALA A 467 36.38 -16.44 -2.37
CA ALA A 467 37.62 -16.95 -1.76
C ALA A 467 38.17 -16.03 -0.65
N LYS A 468 37.82 -14.73 -0.70
CA LYS A 468 38.17 -13.71 0.31
C LYS A 468 37.17 -13.64 1.48
N GLY A 469 36.22 -14.57 1.57
CA GLY A 469 35.17 -14.58 2.59
C GLY A 469 34.03 -13.57 2.36
N LYS A 470 34.02 -12.87 1.22
CA LYS A 470 32.99 -11.87 0.90
C LYS A 470 31.76 -12.55 0.31
N LEU A 471 30.58 -12.19 0.82
CA LEU A 471 29.32 -12.72 0.33
C LEU A 471 28.98 -12.17 -1.06
N LEU A 472 28.70 -13.06 -2.01
CA LEU A 472 28.16 -12.70 -3.33
C LEU A 472 26.67 -12.47 -3.21
N LYS A 473 26.21 -11.31 -3.68
CA LYS A 473 24.79 -10.93 -3.59
C LYS A 473 23.97 -11.85 -4.50
N PHE A 474 23.01 -12.57 -3.90
CA PHE A 474 22.04 -13.38 -4.62
C PHE A 474 20.63 -12.80 -4.44
N PHE A 475 19.83 -12.76 -5.51
CA PHE A 475 18.46 -12.27 -5.46
C PHE A 475 17.49 -13.46 -5.48
N PHE A 476 16.82 -13.69 -4.36
CA PHE A 476 15.91 -14.82 -4.18
C PHE A 476 14.55 -14.57 -4.85
N SER A 477 14.48 -14.78 -6.17
CA SER A 477 13.23 -14.89 -6.94
C SER A 477 13.00 -16.34 -7.38
N ALA A 478 11.75 -16.70 -7.72
CA ALA A 478 11.41 -18.04 -8.18
C ALA A 478 12.29 -18.48 -9.36
N ASP A 479 12.43 -17.62 -10.38
CA ASP A 479 13.21 -17.92 -11.59
C ASP A 479 14.70 -18.10 -11.31
N ASN A 480 15.27 -17.26 -10.44
CA ASN A 480 16.68 -17.37 -10.07
C ASN A 480 16.95 -18.65 -9.29
N VAL A 481 16.04 -19.05 -8.39
CA VAL A 481 16.18 -20.30 -7.64
C VAL A 481 16.03 -21.50 -8.56
N ARG A 482 15.04 -21.50 -9.47
CA ARG A 482 14.87 -22.55 -10.49
C ARG A 482 16.12 -22.73 -11.35
N ALA A 483 16.67 -21.63 -11.85
CA ALA A 483 17.85 -21.66 -12.71
C ALA A 483 19.13 -22.02 -11.96
N SER A 484 19.33 -21.47 -10.76
CA SER A 484 20.58 -21.65 -10.02
C SER A 484 20.73 -23.06 -9.44
N PHE A 485 19.64 -23.67 -8.97
CA PHE A 485 19.65 -25.04 -8.46
C PHE A 485 19.25 -26.09 -9.51
N ASP A 486 19.03 -25.66 -10.75
CA ASP A 486 18.59 -26.50 -11.87
C ASP A 486 17.38 -27.40 -11.56
N LEU A 487 16.37 -26.82 -10.91
CA LEU A 487 15.21 -27.56 -10.39
C LEU A 487 14.41 -28.26 -11.50
N ASN A 488 14.35 -27.65 -12.70
CA ASN A 488 13.64 -28.23 -13.84
C ASN A 488 14.26 -29.55 -14.30
N ASN A 489 15.59 -29.61 -14.40
CA ASN A 489 16.27 -30.85 -14.81
C ASN A 489 16.24 -31.89 -13.68
N LEU A 490 16.39 -31.46 -12.43
CA LEU A 490 16.27 -32.37 -11.28
C LEU A 490 14.90 -33.02 -11.22
N TYR A 491 13.84 -32.24 -11.39
CA TYR A 491 12.48 -32.77 -11.40
C TYR A 491 12.24 -33.72 -12.56
N LYS A 492 12.70 -33.39 -13.76
CA LYS A 492 12.64 -34.30 -14.93
C LYS A 492 13.35 -35.63 -14.65
N GLN A 493 14.56 -35.58 -14.09
CA GLN A 493 15.30 -36.79 -13.70
C GLN A 493 14.52 -37.64 -12.69
N CYS A 494 13.92 -37.01 -11.68
CA CYS A 494 13.11 -37.70 -10.68
C CYS A 494 11.89 -38.42 -11.32
N VAL A 495 11.21 -37.75 -12.26
CA VAL A 495 10.07 -38.31 -12.99
C VAL A 495 10.52 -39.48 -13.87
N GLU A 496 11.61 -39.34 -14.61
CA GLU A 496 12.17 -40.41 -15.45
C GLU A 496 12.62 -41.62 -14.63
N ASP A 497 13.24 -41.40 -13.48
CA ASP A 497 13.71 -42.48 -12.62
C ASP A 497 12.55 -43.27 -12.00
N LYS A 498 11.44 -42.59 -11.66
CA LYS A 498 10.21 -43.27 -11.24
C LYS A 498 9.59 -44.10 -12.37
N LEU A 499 9.60 -43.59 -13.61
CA LEU A 499 9.15 -44.33 -14.80
C LEU A 499 10.06 -45.53 -15.13
N LYS A 500 11.36 -45.44 -14.84
CA LYS A 500 12.30 -46.57 -14.99
C LYS A 500 12.11 -47.62 -13.89
N GLN A 501 11.73 -47.22 -12.68
CA GLN A 501 11.44 -48.11 -11.55
C GLN A 501 10.07 -48.79 -11.61
N SER A 502 9.11 -48.27 -12.38
CA SER A 502 7.81 -48.93 -12.62
C SER A 502 7.83 -49.95 -13.77
N LYS A 503 8.80 -49.85 -14.69
CA LYS A 503 9.01 -50.83 -15.78
C LYS A 503 9.47 -52.26 -15.38
N PRO A 504 10.20 -52.52 -14.28
CA PRO A 504 10.64 -53.88 -13.91
C PRO A 504 9.47 -54.79 -13.49
N GLN A 505 8.34 -54.23 -13.06
CA GLN A 505 7.15 -55.01 -12.69
C GLN A 505 6.36 -55.55 -13.89
N GLN A 506 6.53 -54.98 -15.09
CA GLN A 506 5.90 -55.52 -16.31
C GLN A 506 6.71 -56.66 -16.95
N GLN A 507 8.04 -56.71 -16.75
CA GLN A 507 8.84 -57.83 -17.29
C GLN A 507 8.75 -59.11 -16.45
N ILE A 508 8.61 -59.00 -15.12
CA ILE A 508 8.45 -60.16 -14.23
C ILE A 508 7.04 -60.79 -14.37
N MET A 509 6.02 -59.97 -14.66
CA MET A 509 4.67 -60.47 -14.95
C MET A 509 4.64 -61.25 -16.27
N ASN A 510 5.36 -60.79 -17.29
CA ASN A 510 5.41 -61.42 -18.62
C ASN A 510 6.25 -62.70 -18.67
N SER A 511 7.29 -62.84 -17.82
CA SER A 511 8.05 -64.09 -17.70
C SER A 511 7.30 -65.18 -16.94
N THR A 512 6.36 -64.81 -16.06
CA THR A 512 5.57 -65.76 -15.27
C THR A 512 4.35 -66.28 -16.05
N THR A 513 3.80 -65.48 -16.97
CA THR A 513 2.76 -65.93 -17.92
C THR A 513 3.30 -66.86 -19.00
N SER A 514 4.55 -66.71 -19.45
CA SER A 514 5.15 -67.61 -20.45
C SER A 514 5.40 -69.03 -19.92
N THR A 515 5.79 -69.17 -18.65
CA THR A 515 6.07 -70.50 -18.06
C THR A 515 4.79 -71.26 -17.74
N THR A 516 3.73 -70.56 -17.32
CA THR A 516 2.42 -71.16 -17.05
C THR A 516 1.66 -71.53 -18.34
N ALA A 517 1.91 -70.84 -19.46
CA ALA A 517 1.34 -71.16 -20.77
C ALA A 517 2.00 -72.38 -21.45
N ALA A 518 3.28 -72.66 -21.16
CA ALA A 518 3.99 -73.82 -21.72
C ALA A 518 3.57 -75.15 -21.07
N ILE A 519 3.24 -75.15 -19.77
CA ILE A 519 2.82 -76.37 -19.05
C ILE A 519 1.40 -76.81 -19.44
N LYS A 520 0.54 -75.88 -19.88
CA LYS A 520 -0.84 -76.18 -20.31
C LYS A 520 -1.01 -76.70 -21.74
N LYS A 521 0.07 -76.81 -22.52
CA LYS A 521 0.04 -77.36 -23.90
C LYS A 521 0.53 -78.80 -24.02
N THR A 522 0.87 -79.45 -22.90
CA THR A 522 1.46 -80.81 -22.90
C THR A 522 0.78 -81.78 -21.92
N GLN A 523 -0.48 -81.52 -21.55
CA GLN A 523 -1.34 -82.47 -20.84
C GLN A 523 -2.69 -82.62 -21.51
#